data_AF-A0A951CW66-F1
#
_entry.id   AF-A0A951CW66-F1
#
_cell.length_a   1.000
_cell.length_b   1.000
_cell.length_c   1.000
_cell.angle_alpha   90.00
_cell.angle_beta   90.00
_cell.angle_gamma   90.00
#
_symmetry.space_group_name_H-M   'P 1'
#
loop_
_entity.id
_entity.type
_entity.pdbx_description
1 polymer ?
#
loop_
_entity_poly.entity_id
_entity_poly.type
_entity_poly.pdbx_seq_one_letter_code
_entity_poly.pdbx_strand_id
1 'polypeptide(L)'
;METLDASEARVLGALIEKEATTPEYYPLSLNALVNACNQKSNRDPVVDYDEDTVYDAVNRLREKKLALMITGSGRVNKYSQRISETLNLGRRELAVLCTLLLRGAQTLGEIKDRSERMFAFADLAETDTVLEKLAD
;
A
#
# COMPACT_ATOMS: atom_id res chain seq x y z
N MET A 1 13.72 -7.02 9.56
CA MET A 1 13.33 -6.52 8.23
C MET A 1 14.00 -5.17 8.06
N GLU A 2 14.60 -4.89 6.90
CA GLU A 2 15.23 -3.60 6.65
C GLU A 2 14.15 -2.52 6.54
N THR A 3 14.40 -1.35 7.12
CA THR A 3 13.46 -0.22 7.10
C THR A 3 13.17 0.21 5.66
N LEU A 4 11.90 0.55 5.37
CA LEU A 4 11.51 1.08 4.07
C LEU A 4 11.87 2.56 3.99
N ASP A 5 12.40 2.99 2.85
CA ASP A 5 12.49 4.42 2.55
C ASP A 5 11.12 5.01 2.17
N ALA A 6 11.05 6.34 2.03
CA ALA A 6 9.80 7.04 1.75
C ALA A 6 9.17 6.66 0.40
N SER A 7 9.98 6.32 -0.61
CA SER A 7 9.51 5.90 -1.93
C SER A 7 8.97 4.46 -1.89
N GLU A 8 9.66 3.56 -1.20
CA GLU A 8 9.21 2.18 -0.97
C GLU A 8 7.89 2.14 -0.19
N ALA A 9 7.80 2.90 0.90
CA ALA A 9 6.56 2.99 1.69
C ALA A 9 5.38 3.49 0.85
N ARG A 10 5.60 4.54 0.04
CA ARG A 10 4.58 5.08 -0.87
C ARG A 10 4.14 4.06 -1.92
N VAL A 11 5.09 3.42 -2.59
CA VAL A 11 4.81 2.43 -3.65
C VAL A 11 4.05 1.24 -3.08
N LEU A 12 4.48 0.72 -1.94
CA LEU A 12 3.82 -0.40 -1.27
C LEU A 12 2.38 -0.03 -0.85
N GLY A 13 2.21 1.12 -0.21
CA GLY A 13 0.88 1.64 0.15
C GLY A 13 -0.03 1.80 -1.08
N ALA A 14 0.50 2.31 -2.19
CA ALA A 14 -0.27 2.46 -3.43
C ALA A 14 -0.72 1.11 -4.01
N LEU A 15 0.14 0.08 -3.99
CA LEU A 15 -0.23 -1.27 -4.44
C LEU A 15 -1.34 -1.88 -3.56
N ILE A 16 -1.22 -1.77 -2.23
CA ILE A 16 -2.23 -2.28 -1.29
C ILE A 16 -3.57 -1.55 -1.49
N GLU A 17 -3.56 -0.22 -1.58
CA GLU A 17 -4.76 0.59 -1.80
C GLU A 17 -5.48 0.18 -3.08
N LYS A 18 -4.74 0.02 -4.20
CA LYS A 18 -5.33 -0.26 -5.50
C LYS A 18 -5.80 -1.70 -5.66
N GLU A 19 -5.17 -2.66 -5.01
CA GLU A 19 -5.71 -4.02 -4.94
C GLU A 19 -7.07 -4.06 -4.24
N ALA A 20 -7.20 -3.31 -3.14
CA ALA A 20 -8.43 -3.30 -2.34
C ALA A 20 -9.56 -2.47 -2.96
N THR A 21 -9.24 -1.31 -3.52
CA THR A 21 -10.25 -0.30 -3.93
C THR A 21 -10.54 -0.27 -5.43
N THR A 22 -9.64 -0.83 -6.25
CA THR A 22 -9.77 -0.84 -7.71
C THR A 22 -9.24 -2.15 -8.32
N PRO A 23 -9.77 -3.31 -7.89
CA PRO A 23 -9.25 -4.63 -8.28
C PRO A 23 -9.29 -4.89 -9.80
N GLU A 24 -10.20 -4.22 -10.53
CA GLU A 24 -10.33 -4.32 -11.98
C GLU A 24 -9.12 -3.78 -12.76
N TYR A 25 -8.35 -2.87 -12.16
CA TYR A 25 -7.12 -2.31 -12.74
C TYR A 25 -5.86 -2.96 -12.20
N TYR A 26 -5.99 -3.87 -11.23
CA TYR A 26 -4.88 -4.55 -10.57
C TYR A 26 -4.58 -5.90 -11.24
N PRO A 27 -3.31 -6.33 -11.37
CA PRO A 27 -2.06 -5.66 -10.97
C PRO A 27 -1.73 -4.44 -11.86
N LEU A 28 -0.99 -3.48 -11.31
CA LEU A 28 -0.75 -2.17 -11.93
C LEU A 28 0.41 -2.21 -12.94
N SER A 29 0.30 -1.49 -14.06
CA SER A 29 1.48 -1.14 -14.86
C SER A 29 2.35 -0.12 -14.12
N LEU A 30 3.60 0.07 -14.56
CA LEU A 30 4.49 1.07 -13.96
C LEU A 30 3.89 2.48 -14.01
N ASN A 31 3.34 2.90 -15.15
CA ASN A 31 2.68 4.21 -15.29
C ASN A 31 1.46 4.36 -14.36
N ALA A 32 0.64 3.32 -14.21
CA ALA A 32 -0.49 3.34 -13.29
C ALA A 32 -0.03 3.45 -11.82
N LEU A 33 1.09 2.81 -11.47
CA LEU A 33 1.69 2.88 -10.15
C LEU A 33 2.28 4.27 -9.87
N VAL A 34 2.95 4.91 -10.84
CA VAL A 34 3.39 6.32 -10.73
C VAL A 34 2.21 7.24 -10.46
N ASN A 35 1.14 7.12 -11.25
CA ASN A 35 -0.08 7.91 -11.05
C ASN A 35 -0.71 7.67 -9.67
N ALA A 36 -0.68 6.43 -9.16
CA ALA A 36 -1.15 6.11 -7.82
C ALA A 36 -0.27 6.72 -6.71
N CYS A 37 1.05 6.78 -6.90
CA CYS A 37 1.97 7.38 -5.94
C CYS A 37 1.77 8.90 -5.80
N ASN A 38 1.48 9.57 -6.92
CA ASN A 38 1.41 11.04 -7.04
C ASN A 38 0.00 11.62 -6.88
N GLN A 39 -0.99 10.82 -6.47
CA GLN A 39 -2.36 11.29 -6.23
C GLN A 39 -2.39 12.47 -5.24
N LYS A 40 -3.25 13.45 -5.49
CA LYS A 40 -3.40 14.62 -4.61
C LYS A 40 -4.27 14.37 -3.38
N SER A 41 -5.06 13.29 -3.39
CA SER A 41 -5.90 12.87 -2.28
C SER A 41 -5.35 11.59 -1.65
N ASN A 42 -5.65 11.39 -0.36
CA ASN A 42 -5.20 10.23 0.42
C ASN A 42 -3.68 10.02 0.40
N ARG A 43 -2.91 11.10 0.28
CA ARG A 43 -1.44 11.11 0.35
C ARG A 43 -1.02 12.23 1.30
N ASP A 44 -0.09 11.92 2.19
CA ASP A 44 0.62 12.91 3.00
C ASP A 44 2.07 12.44 3.21
N PRO A 45 3.08 13.16 2.69
CA PRO A 45 2.96 14.34 1.82
C PRO A 45 2.48 13.98 0.41
N VAL A 46 1.93 14.95 -0.30
CA VAL A 46 1.79 14.85 -1.76
C VAL A 46 3.20 14.89 -2.38
N VAL A 47 3.47 13.97 -3.31
CA VAL A 47 4.76 13.86 -4.00
C VAL A 47 4.59 14.00 -5.50
N ASP A 48 5.72 14.03 -6.21
CA ASP A 48 5.80 14.03 -7.67
C ASP A 48 6.98 13.14 -8.10
N TYR A 49 6.85 11.83 -7.89
CA TYR A 49 7.89 10.87 -8.27
C TYR A 49 7.87 10.63 -9.79
N ASP A 50 9.05 10.52 -10.38
CA ASP A 50 9.21 10.08 -11.76
C ASP A 50 9.15 8.55 -11.89
N GLU A 51 9.20 8.08 -13.14
CA GLU A 51 9.11 6.66 -13.45
C GLU A 51 10.29 5.85 -12.87
N ASP A 52 11.51 6.40 -12.94
CA ASP A 52 12.72 5.75 -12.43
C ASP A 52 12.66 5.57 -10.91
N THR A 53 12.24 6.60 -10.17
CA THR A 53 12.07 6.53 -8.71
C THR A 53 11.11 5.41 -8.31
N VAL A 54 9.97 5.31 -9.00
CA VAL A 54 8.95 4.28 -8.70
C VAL A 54 9.41 2.89 -9.13
N TYR A 55 10.11 2.78 -10.26
CA TYR A 55 10.68 1.53 -10.75
C TYR A 55 11.73 0.97 -9.80
N ASP A 56 12.66 1.80 -9.35
CA ASP A 56 13.70 1.40 -8.42
C ASP A 56 13.10 1.00 -7.06
N ALA A 57 12.14 1.78 -6.55
CA ALA A 57 11.44 1.47 -5.30
C ALA A 57 10.69 0.13 -5.36
N VAL A 58 9.94 -0.14 -6.45
CA VAL A 58 9.23 -1.42 -6.57
C VAL A 58 10.18 -2.60 -6.73
N ASN A 59 11.37 -2.40 -7.33
CA ASN A 59 12.39 -3.44 -7.39
C ASN A 59 13.02 -3.73 -6.03
N ARG A 60 13.35 -2.72 -5.23
CA ARG A 60 13.82 -2.92 -3.84
C ARG A 60 12.76 -3.62 -2.98
N LEU A 61 11.48 -3.28 -3.14
CA LEU A 61 10.38 -3.99 -2.49
C LEU A 61 10.29 -5.47 -2.91
N ARG A 62 10.57 -5.79 -4.18
CA ARG A 62 10.63 -7.18 -4.66
C ARG A 62 11.77 -7.97 -4.03
N GLU A 63 12.94 -7.36 -3.87
CA GLU A 63 14.08 -7.96 -3.14
C GLU A 63 13.71 -8.24 -1.68
N LYS A 64 12.96 -7.32 -1.05
CA LYS A 64 12.38 -7.48 0.29
C LYS A 64 11.18 -8.45 0.34
N LYS A 65 10.78 -9.03 -0.79
CA LYS A 65 9.62 -9.94 -0.97
C LYS A 65 8.26 -9.29 -0.65
N LEU A 66 8.17 -7.96 -0.61
CA LEU A 66 6.94 -7.22 -0.32
C LEU A 66 6.13 -6.89 -1.58
N ALA A 67 6.71 -7.04 -2.76
CA ALA A 67 6.06 -6.86 -4.06
C ALA A 67 6.46 -7.97 -5.05
N LEU A 68 5.69 -8.10 -6.12
CA LEU A 68 5.94 -9.03 -7.23
C LEU A 68 5.84 -8.29 -8.56
N MET A 69 6.56 -8.81 -9.55
CA MET A 69 6.38 -8.45 -10.96
C MET A 69 5.72 -9.63 -11.67
N ILE A 70 4.60 -9.38 -12.31
CA ILE A 70 3.84 -10.36 -13.08
C ILE A 70 4.25 -10.23 -14.55
N THR A 71 4.92 -11.25 -15.05
CA THR A 71 5.40 -11.35 -16.44
C THR A 71 4.52 -12.30 -17.25
N GLY A 72 4.45 -12.12 -18.58
CA GLY A 72 3.88 -13.10 -19.50
C GLY A 72 2.37 -13.03 -19.73
N SER A 73 1.64 -12.13 -19.05
CA SER A 73 0.21 -11.88 -19.30
C SER A 73 -0.06 -10.80 -20.36
N GLY A 74 0.98 -10.19 -20.95
CA GLY A 74 0.88 -9.15 -21.95
C GLY A 74 2.24 -8.50 -22.28
N ARG A 75 2.24 -7.43 -23.08
CA ARG A 75 3.45 -6.68 -23.49
C ARG A 75 4.09 -5.85 -22.38
N VAL A 76 3.34 -5.50 -21.34
CA VAL A 76 3.75 -4.58 -20.29
C VAL A 76 3.85 -5.34 -18.97
N ASN A 77 4.98 -5.17 -18.26
CA ASN A 77 5.15 -5.71 -16.91
C ASN A 77 4.14 -5.08 -15.95
N LYS A 78 3.58 -5.89 -15.07
CA LYS A 78 2.66 -5.44 -14.03
C LYS A 78 3.21 -5.75 -12.64
N TYR A 79 2.78 -4.99 -11.64
CA TYR A 79 3.26 -5.08 -10.27
C TYR A 79 2.10 -5.30 -9.30
N SER A 80 2.35 -6.16 -8.31
CA SER A 80 1.41 -6.50 -7.24
C SER A 80 2.10 -6.42 -5.88
N GLN A 81 1.35 -6.15 -4.82
CA GLN A 81 1.83 -6.34 -3.45
C GLN A 81 1.96 -7.85 -3.13
N ARG A 82 2.81 -8.17 -2.16
CA ARG A 82 2.97 -9.50 -1.56
C ARG A 82 3.18 -9.44 -0.04
N ILE A 83 2.91 -8.28 0.56
CA ILE A 83 3.08 -8.07 1.99
C ILE A 83 2.06 -8.87 2.80
N SER A 84 0.86 -9.08 2.25
CA SER A 84 -0.18 -9.93 2.87
C SER A 84 0.33 -11.33 3.17
N GLU A 85 0.94 -12.00 2.18
CA GLU A 85 1.49 -13.34 2.37
C GLU A 85 2.79 -13.31 3.18
N THR A 86 3.63 -12.31 2.96
CA THR A 86 4.96 -12.24 3.60
C THR A 86 4.86 -12.03 5.11
N LEU A 87 3.87 -11.25 5.55
CA LEU A 87 3.65 -10.94 6.97
C LEU A 87 2.40 -11.61 7.55
N ASN A 88 1.73 -12.48 6.78
CA ASN A 88 0.48 -13.15 7.18
C ASN A 88 -0.60 -12.18 7.68
N LEU A 89 -0.82 -11.09 6.92
CA LEU A 89 -1.76 -10.03 7.26
C LEU A 89 -3.10 -10.22 6.56
N GLY A 90 -4.18 -10.03 7.32
CA GLY A 90 -5.54 -9.99 6.79
C GLY A 90 -5.93 -8.60 6.27
N ARG A 91 -7.16 -8.50 5.75
CA ARG A 91 -7.69 -7.24 5.19
C ARG A 91 -7.72 -6.09 6.21
N ARG A 92 -8.00 -6.39 7.48
CA ARG A 92 -8.07 -5.42 8.57
C ARG A 92 -6.71 -4.79 8.81
N GLU A 93 -5.70 -5.63 8.99
CA GLU A 93 -4.32 -5.24 9.19
C GLU A 93 -3.78 -4.44 8.00
N LEU A 94 -4.07 -4.88 6.77
CA LEU A 94 -3.65 -4.17 5.55
C LEU A 94 -4.30 -2.80 5.41
N ALA A 95 -5.56 -2.64 5.83
CA ALA A 95 -6.26 -1.36 5.74
C ALA A 95 -5.65 -0.31 6.68
N VAL A 96 -5.27 -0.71 7.89
CA VAL A 96 -4.52 0.12 8.84
C VAL A 96 -3.14 0.46 8.28
N LEU A 97 -2.37 -0.57 7.90
CA LEU A 97 -1.01 -0.40 7.40
C LEU A 97 -0.96 0.50 6.16
N CYS A 98 -1.86 0.30 5.20
CA CYS A 98 -1.96 1.13 4.01
C CYS A 98 -2.24 2.59 4.34
N THR A 99 -3.13 2.86 5.30
CA THR A 99 -3.45 4.23 5.73
C THR A 99 -2.22 4.92 6.31
N LEU A 100 -1.49 4.23 7.18
CA LEU A 100 -0.26 4.75 7.80
C LEU A 100 0.87 4.93 6.78
N LEU A 101 1.06 4.00 5.84
CA LEU A 101 2.07 4.12 4.77
C LEU A 101 1.80 5.32 3.84
N LEU A 102 0.54 5.63 3.57
CA LEU A 102 0.17 6.68 2.63
C LEU A 102 0.02 8.05 3.28
N ARG A 103 -0.23 8.12 4.59
CA ARG A 103 -0.62 9.37 5.29
C ARG A 103 0.12 9.60 6.61
N GLY A 104 1.12 8.78 6.94
CA GLY A 104 1.93 8.94 8.16
C GLY A 104 1.15 8.62 9.44
N ALA A 105 1.50 9.30 10.53
CA ALA A 105 0.85 9.14 11.82
C ALA A 105 -0.61 9.61 11.78
N GLN A 106 -1.51 8.83 12.38
CA GLN A 106 -2.95 9.03 12.31
C GLN A 106 -3.57 8.71 13.67
N THR A 107 -4.66 9.40 14.01
CA THR A 107 -5.50 9.03 15.16
C THR A 107 -6.35 7.79 14.84
N LEU A 108 -6.87 7.11 15.86
CA LEU A 108 -7.78 5.95 15.69
C LEU A 108 -9.00 6.29 14.81
N GLY A 109 -9.63 7.45 15.07
CA GLY A 109 -10.78 7.90 14.29
C GLY A 109 -10.42 8.16 12.83
N GLU A 110 -9.26 8.78 12.56
CA GLU A 110 -8.79 8.98 11.20
C GLU A 110 -8.50 7.66 10.49
N ILE A 111 -7.90 6.68 11.15
CA ILE A 111 -7.64 5.35 10.57
C ILE A 111 -8.97 4.70 10.18
N LYS A 112 -9.92 4.64 11.12
CA LYS A 112 -11.25 4.07 10.89
C LYS A 112 -11.95 4.69 9.68
N ASP A 113 -11.98 6.02 9.61
CA ASP A 113 -12.70 6.74 8.56
C ASP A 113 -11.97 6.66 7.20
N ARG A 114 -10.64 6.71 7.20
CA ARG A 114 -9.84 6.74 5.96
C ARG A 114 -9.64 5.35 5.36
N SER A 115 -9.78 4.30 6.16
CA SER A 115 -9.67 2.92 5.70
C SER A 115 -10.99 2.33 5.17
N GLU A 116 -12.12 3.05 5.32
CA GLU A 116 -13.48 2.51 5.11
C GLU A 116 -13.66 1.78 3.76
N ARG A 117 -13.09 2.31 2.68
CA ARG A 117 -13.16 1.69 1.34
C ARG A 117 -12.35 0.41 1.19
N MET A 118 -11.36 0.18 2.05
CA MET A 118 -10.55 -1.04 2.10
C MET A 118 -11.11 -2.04 3.12
N PHE A 119 -11.47 -1.54 4.29
CA PHE A 119 -12.11 -2.29 5.37
C PHE A 119 -12.92 -1.33 6.26
N ALA A 120 -14.20 -1.62 6.44
CA ALA A 120 -15.09 -0.86 7.31
C ALA A 120 -15.06 -1.45 8.73
N PHE A 121 -14.32 -0.79 9.63
CA PHE A 121 -14.31 -1.15 11.05
C PHE A 121 -15.63 -0.78 11.71
N ALA A 122 -16.12 -1.66 12.59
CA ALA A 122 -17.39 -1.45 13.30
C ALA A 122 -17.33 -0.22 14.22
N ASP A 123 -16.24 -0.07 14.96
CA ASP A 123 -16.04 0.99 15.93
C ASP A 123 -14.53 1.27 16.18
N LEU A 124 -14.25 2.19 17.09
CA LEU A 124 -12.87 2.53 17.46
C LEU A 124 -12.18 1.37 18.21
N ALA A 125 -12.92 0.52 18.92
CA ALA A 125 -12.35 -0.59 19.67
C ALA A 125 -11.83 -1.69 18.75
N GLU A 126 -12.53 -1.99 17.64
CA GLU A 126 -12.02 -2.90 16.61
C GLU A 126 -10.75 -2.33 15.96
N THR A 127 -10.72 -1.03 15.69
CA THR A 127 -9.55 -0.35 15.08
C THR A 127 -8.34 -0.42 16.02
N ASP A 128 -8.54 -0.16 17.31
CA ASP A 128 -7.50 -0.20 18.34
C ASP A 128 -6.94 -1.61 18.53
N THR A 129 -7.82 -2.62 18.63
CA THR A 129 -7.44 -4.04 18.74
C THR A 129 -6.52 -4.48 17.59
N VAL A 130 -6.80 -4.01 16.37
CA VAL A 130 -5.99 -4.34 15.18
C VAL A 130 -4.63 -3.63 15.21
N LEU A 131 -4.57 -2.39 15.71
CA LEU A 131 -3.32 -1.67 15.91
C LEU A 131 -2.44 -2.30 16.99
N GLU A 132 -3.02 -2.68 18.12
CA GLU A 132 -2.31 -3.40 19.19
C GLU A 132 -1.71 -4.70 18.65
N LYS A 133 -2.51 -5.49 17.92
CA LYS A 133 -2.02 -6.71 17.27
C LYS A 133 -0.88 -6.48 16.29
N LEU A 134 -0.85 -5.34 15.60
CA LEU A 134 0.23 -4.98 14.66
C LEU A 134 1.51 -4.50 15.38
N ALA A 135 1.40 -4.09 16.64
CA ALA A 135 2.52 -3.62 17.45
C ALA A 135 3.25 -4.77 18.19
N ASP A 136 2.57 -5.90 18.40
CA ASP A 136 3.10 -7.13 19.00
C ASP A 136 3.93 -7.99 18.03
#